data_AF-A0A7X7DUC0-F1
#
_entry.id   AF-A0A7X7DUC0-F1
#
_cell.length_a   1.000
_cell.length_b   1.000
_cell.length_c   1.000
_cell.angle_alpha   90.00
_cell.angle_beta   90.00
_cell.angle_gamma   90.00
#
_symmetry.space_group_name_H-M   'P 1'
#
loop_
_entity.id
_entity.type
_entity.pdbx_description
1 polymer ?
#
loop_
_entity_poly.entity_id
_entity_poly.type
_entity_poly.pdbx_seq_one_letter_code
_entity_poly.pdbx_strand_id
1 'polypeptide(L)'
;MTTLQQTIDKIRPLCAESMEAARRRQDVLTKPKGSLGRLEELSVRLAGIQRTVHPVIRDKVIMTMAGDHGVVSEGVALYPKEV
;
A
#
# COMPACT_ATOMS: atom_id res chain seq x y z
N MET A 1 -26.66 -6.90 -2.01
CA MET A 1 -25.23 -7.19 -1.79
C MET A 1 -24.77 -6.46 -0.53
N THR A 2 -23.92 -7.07 0.30
CA THR A 2 -23.38 -6.45 1.52
C THR A 2 -22.28 -5.44 1.19
N THR A 3 -21.99 -4.49 2.10
CA THR A 3 -20.86 -3.54 1.97
C THR A 3 -19.53 -4.26 1.74
N LEU A 4 -19.33 -5.41 2.39
CA LEU A 4 -18.14 -6.24 2.23
C LEU A 4 -17.99 -6.72 0.79
N GLN A 5 -19.04 -7.33 0.21
CA GLN A 5 -18.98 -7.86 -1.15
C GLN A 5 -18.73 -6.75 -2.17
N GLN A 6 -19.45 -5.64 -2.04
CA GLN A 6 -19.28 -4.47 -2.92
C GLN A 6 -17.86 -3.88 -2.87
N THR A 7 -17.17 -3.99 -1.73
CA THR A 7 -15.80 -3.49 -1.57
C THR A 7 -14.79 -4.44 -2.21
N ILE A 8 -14.95 -5.74 -2.00
CA ILE A 8 -14.11 -6.78 -2.62
C ILE A 8 -14.19 -6.68 -4.15
N ASP A 9 -15.40 -6.55 -4.71
CA ASP A 9 -15.64 -6.48 -6.15
C ASP A 9 -14.97 -5.26 -6.82
N LYS A 10 -14.62 -4.23 -6.04
CA LYS A 10 -13.94 -3.02 -6.53
C LYS A 10 -12.41 -3.15 -6.56
N ILE A 11 -11.83 -4.17 -5.94
CA ILE A 11 -10.38 -4.38 -5.95
C ILE A 11 -9.96 -4.81 -7.35
N ARG A 12 -9.00 -4.10 -7.94
CA ARG A 12 -8.48 -4.37 -9.29
C ARG A 12 -6.99 -4.66 -9.23
N PRO A 13 -6.45 -5.46 -10.17
CA PRO A 13 -5.01 -5.54 -10.38
C PRO A 13 -4.39 -4.17 -10.66
N LEU A 14 -3.08 -4.07 -10.43
CA LEU A 14 -2.30 -2.88 -10.78
C LEU A 14 -2.39 -2.60 -12.28
N CYS A 15 -2.33 -1.32 -12.66
CA CYS A 15 -2.32 -0.94 -14.08
C CYS A 15 -0.95 -1.22 -14.72
N ALA A 16 -0.86 -2.29 -15.51
CA ALA A 16 0.38 -2.69 -16.19
C ALA A 16 0.94 -1.58 -17.10
N GLU A 17 0.07 -0.93 -17.87
CA GLU A 17 0.46 0.17 -18.78
C GLU A 17 1.14 1.33 -18.03
N SER A 18 0.55 1.78 -16.92
CA SER A 18 1.14 2.84 -16.10
C SER A 18 2.46 2.41 -15.47
N MET A 19 2.59 1.15 -15.06
CA MET A 19 3.84 0.60 -14.52
C MET A 19 4.96 0.57 -15.57
N GLU A 20 4.65 0.11 -16.78
CA GLU A 20 5.63 0.08 -17.88
C GLU A 20 6.06 1.48 -18.29
N ALA A 21 5.13 2.42 -18.39
CA ALA A 21 5.43 3.82 -18.70
C ALA A 21 6.29 4.47 -17.60
N ALA A 22 5.99 4.22 -16.32
CA ALA A 22 6.80 4.69 -15.20
C ALA A 22 8.21 4.08 -15.20
N ARG A 23 8.34 2.79 -15.54
CA ARG A 23 9.64 2.13 -15.67
C ARG A 23 10.47 2.74 -16.80
N ARG A 24 9.88 2.94 -17.98
CA ARG A 24 10.55 3.63 -19.11
C ARG A 24 11.02 5.02 -18.71
N ARG A 25 10.22 5.78 -17.96
CA ARG A 25 10.64 7.08 -17.43
C ARG A 25 11.83 6.95 -16.47
N GLN A 26 11.78 6.02 -15.51
CA GLN A 26 12.89 5.82 -14.56
C GLN A 26 14.22 5.51 -15.27
N ASP A 27 14.17 4.76 -16.36
CA ASP A 27 15.35 4.37 -17.14
C ASP A 27 16.03 5.54 -17.87
N VAL A 28 15.33 6.66 -18.10
CA VAL A 28 15.86 7.83 -18.85
C VAL A 28 16.16 9.05 -17.98
N LEU A 29 15.99 8.95 -16.65
CA LEU A 29 16.37 10.03 -15.74
C LEU A 29 17.90 10.18 -15.65
N THR A 30 18.38 11.35 -15.23
CA THR A 30 19.80 11.66 -15.03
C THR A 30 20.38 10.92 -13.82
N LYS A 31 20.46 9.60 -13.91
CA LYS A 31 21.02 8.65 -12.95
C LYS A 31 21.45 7.37 -13.69
N PRO A 32 22.46 6.63 -13.21
CA PRO A 32 22.70 5.29 -13.74
C PRO A 32 21.43 4.44 -13.60
N LYS A 33 21.09 3.67 -14.62
CA LYS A 33 19.88 2.83 -14.62
C LYS A 33 19.90 1.90 -13.40
N GLY A 34 18.79 1.88 -12.65
CA GLY A 34 18.64 1.05 -11.45
C GLY A 34 19.41 1.53 -10.21
N SER A 35 20.11 2.68 -10.24
CA SER A 35 20.95 3.11 -9.12
C SER A 35 20.19 3.44 -7.84
N LEU A 36 18.86 3.64 -7.92
CA LEU A 36 18.02 3.88 -6.74
C LEU A 36 17.30 2.60 -6.25
N GLY A 37 17.51 1.45 -6.91
CA GLY A 37 17.02 0.14 -6.52
C GLY A 37 15.54 0.13 -6.13
N ARG A 38 15.24 -0.21 -4.86
CA ARG A 38 13.88 -0.33 -4.31
C ARG A 38 13.06 0.96 -4.41
N LEU A 39 13.69 2.14 -4.46
CA LEU A 39 12.95 3.40 -4.64
C LEU A 39 12.35 3.51 -6.06
N GLU A 40 13.04 2.97 -7.07
CA GLU A 40 12.50 2.91 -8.44
C GLU A 40 11.31 1.95 -8.49
N GLU A 41 11.47 0.75 -7.91
CA GLU A 41 10.41 -0.25 -7.80
C GLU A 41 9.17 0.29 -7.10
N LEU A 42 9.35 1.01 -5.99
CA LEU A 42 8.27 1.64 -5.26
C LEU A 42 7.55 2.68 -6.12
N SER A 43 8.28 3.53 -6.84
CA SER A 43 7.68 4.54 -7.73
C SER A 43 6.85 3.91 -8.86
N VAL A 44 7.33 2.80 -9.44
CA VAL A 44 6.62 2.04 -10.48
C VAL A 44 5.36 1.38 -9.90
N ARG A 45 5.43 0.81 -8.70
CA ARG A 45 4.27 0.20 -8.04
C ARG A 45 3.19 1.25 -7.73
N LEU A 46 3.59 2.43 -7.24
CA LEU A 46 2.67 3.55 -6.99
C LEU A 46 2.00 4.04 -8.28
N ALA A 47 2.74 4.08 -9.40
CA ALA A 47 2.17 4.39 -10.71
C ALA A 47 1.09 3.38 -11.13
N GLY A 48 1.29 2.09 -10.85
CA GLY A 48 0.29 1.04 -11.07
C GLY A 48 -0.96 1.16 -10.19
N ILE A 49 -0.79 1.57 -8.92
CA ILE A 49 -1.88 1.79 -7.97
C ILE A 49 -2.72 3.00 -8.40
N GLN A 50 -2.07 4.14 -8.68
CA GLN A 50 -2.75 5.39 -9.02
C GLN A 50 -3.11 5.51 -10.51
N ARG A 51 -2.71 4.53 -11.32
CA ARG A 51 -2.95 4.49 -12.78
C ARG A 51 -2.43 5.74 -13.51
N THR A 52 -1.25 6.21 -13.11
CA THR A 52 -0.58 7.40 -13.67
C THR A 52 0.93 7.23 -13.64
N VAL A 53 1.63 7.82 -14.60
CA VAL A 53 3.11 7.82 -14.65
C VAL A 53 3.73 8.73 -13.57
N HIS A 54 2.95 9.69 -13.05
CA HIS A 54 3.37 10.66 -12.04
C HIS A 54 2.52 10.49 -10.78
N PRO A 55 2.73 9.41 -10.00
CA PRO A 55 1.98 9.22 -8.78
C PRO A 55 2.26 10.34 -7.78
N VAL A 56 1.22 10.85 -7.12
CA VAL A 56 1.32 11.88 -6.08
C VAL A 56 0.66 11.35 -4.81
N ILE A 57 1.39 11.37 -3.69
CA ILE A 57 0.88 10.89 -2.40
C ILE A 57 0.40 12.07 -1.57
N ARG A 58 -0.92 12.25 -1.48
CA ARG A 58 -1.60 13.25 -0.63
C ARG A 58 -2.33 12.54 0.52
N ASP A 59 -2.80 13.33 1.50
CA ASP A 59 -3.80 12.91 2.48
C ASP A 59 -3.50 11.57 3.16
N LYS A 60 -2.30 11.46 3.74
CA LYS A 60 -1.85 10.24 4.41
C LYS A 60 -2.64 10.05 5.70
N VAL A 61 -3.20 8.87 5.91
CA VAL A 61 -3.97 8.52 7.11
C VAL A 61 -3.40 7.26 7.75
N ILE A 62 -3.26 7.26 9.07
CA ILE A 62 -2.97 6.07 9.88
C ILE A 62 -4.26 5.72 10.62
N MET A 63 -4.76 4.50 10.44
CA MET A 63 -5.94 3.98 11.15
C MET A 63 -5.48 2.98 12.21
N THR A 64 -5.59 3.36 13.49
CA THR A 64 -5.29 2.46 14.61
C THR A 64 -6.58 1.76 15.03
N MET A 65 -6.61 0.44 14.88
CA MET A 65 -7.71 -0.40 15.37
C MET A 65 -7.33 -0.95 16.74
N ALA A 66 -8.10 -0.61 17.77
CA ALA A 66 -7.94 -1.13 19.12
C ALA A 66 -9.21 -1.90 19.53
N GLY A 67 -9.03 -3.01 20.24
CA GLY A 67 -10.13 -3.84 20.71
C GLY A 67 -9.66 -4.81 21.78
N ASP A 68 -10.52 -5.01 22.78
CA ASP A 68 -10.30 -5.98 23.85
C ASP A 68 -10.49 -7.42 23.36
N HIS A 69 -9.77 -8.33 24.01
CA HIS A 69 -9.87 -9.75 23.72
C HIS A 69 -10.29 -10.52 24.97
N GLY A 70 -11.34 -11.34 24.85
CA GLY A 70 -11.87 -12.11 25.98
C GLY A 70 -10.86 -13.10 26.56
N VAL A 71 -10.02 -13.70 25.72
CA VAL A 71 -8.99 -14.69 26.10
C VAL A 71 -8.00 -14.17 27.14
N VAL A 72 -7.90 -12.86 27.33
CA VAL A 72 -7.08 -12.26 28.39
C VAL A 72 -7.48 -12.78 29.78
N SER A 73 -8.75 -13.18 30.00
CA SER A 73 -9.20 -13.83 31.24
C SER A 73 -8.45 -15.12 31.58
N GLU A 74 -7.88 -15.79 30.57
CA GLU A 74 -7.15 -17.04 30.72
C GLU A 74 -5.67 -16.83 31.13
N GLY A 75 -5.27 -15.61 31.51
CA GLY A 75 -3.93 -15.32 32.03
C GLY A 75 -2.82 -15.32 30.97
N VAL A 76 -3.19 -15.20 29.68
CA VAL A 76 -2.24 -15.25 28.54
C VAL A 76 -1.53 -13.91 28.26
N ALA A 77 -1.97 -12.82 28.90
CA ALA A 77 -1.43 -11.48 28.65
C ALA A 77 -0.38 -11.07 29.69
N LEU A 78 0.68 -10.39 29.23
CA LEU A 78 1.73 -9.81 30.08
C LEU A 78 1.32 -8.50 30.77
N TYR A 79 0.22 -7.89 30.34
CA TYR A 79 -0.25 -6.59 30.81
C TYR A 79 -1.74 -6.66 31.18
N PRO A 80 -2.21 -5.80 32.11
CA PRO A 80 -3.63 -5.70 32.45
C PRO A 80 -4.50 -5.35 31.23
N LYS A 81 -5.76 -5.78 31.25
CA LYS A 81 -6.71 -5.56 30.15
C LYS A 81 -7.01 -4.08 29.87
N GLU A 82 -6.91 -3.21 30.86
CA GLU A 82 -7.22 -1.78 30.77
C GLU A 82 -6.19 -0.94 30.01
N VAL A 83 -5.15 -1.59 29.46
CA VAL A 83 -4.05 -0.97 28.70
C VAL A 83 -4.24 -1.20 27.21
#